data_AF-W0RIL8-F1
#
_entry.id   AF-W0RIL8-F1
#
_cell.length_a   1.000
_cell.length_b   1.000
_cell.length_c   1.000
_cell.angle_alpha   90.00
_cell.angle_beta   90.00
_cell.angle_gamma   90.00
#
_symmetry.space_group_name_H-M   'P 1'
#
loop_
_entity.id
_entity.type
_entity.pdbx_description
1 polymer ?
#
loop_
_entity_poly.entity_id
_entity_poly.type
_entity_poly.pdbx_seq_one_letter_code
_entity_poly.pdbx_strand_id
1 'polypeptide(L)'
;MAQSNLTLSADGLAALIAHEALIDGLYDDDSGYATFGVGHLVHPTHKWPSFLLKAARADPAWSSSVKERKWSKTKSTFYLERAAVAVTGFDQLQTKAAELGRDIVAGRKQFGGKTYAQLNAAQQAIVDGVLDDAVRVEVDMLARKADQVLAQDAQRFEQAVRDKVTRNLDQDEFDALVSFTFNVGVGNFSASTLLKRINDGSYRCGTPAVRRAAIVDVEAQFKKWNKSGGVVLKGLTTRRQDEADLFLGPARQELQELEDKERMRRQAPQPPLLMNNAPSWRVPLP
;
A
#
# COMPACT_ATOMS: atom_id res chain seq x y z
N MET A 1 -19.06 5.39 15.01
CA MET A 1 -17.59 5.45 15.06
C MET A 1 -17.01 4.02 15.16
N ALA A 2 -17.36 3.13 14.23
CA ALA A 2 -17.07 1.69 14.38
C ALA A 2 -15.82 1.21 13.63
N GLN A 3 -15.18 2.07 12.81
CA GLN A 3 -13.94 1.75 12.09
C GLN A 3 -12.66 2.19 12.83
N SER A 4 -12.76 2.81 14.01
CA SER A 4 -11.62 3.49 14.65
C SER A 4 -10.45 2.58 15.03
N ASN A 5 -10.66 1.26 15.06
CA ASN A 5 -9.68 0.29 15.54
C ASN A 5 -9.06 -0.58 14.43
N LEU A 6 -9.52 -0.46 13.17
CA LEU A 6 -8.93 -1.21 12.05
C LEU A 6 -7.65 -0.51 11.59
N THR A 7 -6.58 -1.29 11.50
CA THR A 7 -5.28 -0.93 10.90
C THR A 7 -4.90 -2.02 9.91
N LEU A 8 -3.97 -1.75 9.00
CA LEU A 8 -3.50 -2.74 8.04
C LEU A 8 -2.99 -3.98 8.81
N SER A 9 -3.54 -5.15 8.51
CA SER A 9 -3.12 -6.38 9.15
C SER A 9 -1.75 -6.85 8.65
N ALA A 10 -1.18 -7.88 9.30
CA ALA A 10 0.06 -8.50 8.83
C ALA A 10 -0.13 -9.13 7.44
N ASP A 11 -1.27 -9.78 7.19
CA ASP A 11 -1.59 -10.40 5.89
C ASP A 11 -1.87 -9.32 4.84
N GLY A 12 -2.55 -8.24 5.21
CA GLY A 12 -2.76 -7.06 4.36
C GLY A 12 -1.43 -6.39 3.96
N LEU A 13 -0.50 -6.24 4.90
CA LEU A 13 0.85 -5.73 4.63
C LEU A 13 1.62 -6.69 3.71
N ALA A 14 1.54 -8.00 3.94
CA ALA A 14 2.18 -8.99 3.08
C ALA A 14 1.61 -8.96 1.64
N ALA A 15 0.30 -8.83 1.49
CA ALA A 15 -0.36 -8.69 0.19
C ALA A 15 0.04 -7.38 -0.50
N LEU A 16 0.16 -6.28 0.24
CA LEU A 16 0.67 -5.02 -0.28
C LEU A 16 2.12 -5.19 -0.77
N ILE A 17 3.00 -5.80 0.02
CA ILE A 17 4.39 -6.12 -0.37
C ILE A 17 4.45 -7.06 -1.58
N ALA A 18 3.49 -7.97 -1.77
CA ALA A 18 3.49 -8.85 -2.94
C ALA A 18 3.24 -8.08 -4.25
N HIS A 19 2.48 -6.98 -4.18
CA HIS A 19 2.22 -6.10 -5.32
C HIS A 19 3.23 -4.95 -5.45
N GLU A 20 3.73 -4.47 -4.32
CA GLU A 20 4.72 -3.41 -4.24
C GLU A 20 6.11 -4.01 -4.29
N ALA A 21 6.92 -3.62 -5.27
CA ALA A 21 8.21 -4.24 -5.46
C ALA A 21 9.27 -3.70 -4.49
N LEU A 22 9.15 -4.14 -3.23
CA LEU A 22 9.95 -3.78 -2.07
C LEU A 22 11.45 -4.02 -2.31
N ILE A 23 12.26 -3.00 -2.01
CA ILE A 23 13.71 -3.08 -1.94
C ILE A 23 14.14 -2.85 -0.48
N ASP A 24 14.75 -3.87 0.16
CA ASP A 24 15.28 -3.76 1.54
C ASP A 24 16.66 -3.07 1.56
N GLY A 25 16.68 -1.80 1.17
CA GLY A 25 17.89 -1.00 1.04
C GLY A 25 17.70 0.36 0.37
N LEU A 26 18.76 1.16 0.35
CA LEU A 26 18.80 2.49 -0.27
C LEU A 26 19.02 2.35 -1.79
N TYR A 27 18.19 3.00 -2.59
CA TYR A 27 18.31 3.04 -4.05
C TYR A 27 18.01 4.42 -4.60
N ASP A 28 18.43 4.69 -5.83
CA ASP A 28 18.00 5.87 -6.58
C ASP A 28 16.83 5.50 -7.49
N ASP A 29 15.69 6.19 -7.37
CA ASP A 29 14.54 5.97 -8.26
C ASP A 29 14.82 6.48 -9.69
N ASP A 30 13.92 6.20 -10.63
CA ASP A 30 14.06 6.64 -12.03
C ASP A 30 14.08 8.18 -12.17
N SER A 31 13.63 8.90 -11.14
CA SER A 31 13.66 10.36 -11.09
C SER A 31 14.97 10.89 -10.50
N GLY A 32 15.79 10.06 -9.86
CA GLY A 32 17.05 10.41 -9.21
C GLY A 32 16.93 10.82 -7.74
N TYR A 33 15.85 10.41 -7.05
CA TYR A 33 15.72 10.58 -5.60
C TYR A 33 16.24 9.35 -4.86
N ALA A 34 16.97 9.61 -3.76
CA ALA A 34 17.28 8.61 -2.75
C ALA A 34 15.98 8.06 -2.16
N THR A 35 15.82 6.76 -2.27
CA THR A 35 14.59 6.06 -1.96
C THR A 35 14.89 4.80 -1.14
N PHE A 36 13.95 4.41 -0.29
CA PHE A 36 14.03 3.21 0.54
C PHE A 36 12.72 2.42 0.46
N GLY A 37 12.78 1.09 0.53
CA GLY A 37 11.58 0.26 0.58
C GLY A 37 10.71 0.37 -0.69
N VAL A 38 9.48 0.88 -0.52
CA VAL A 38 8.51 1.12 -1.61
C VAL A 38 8.36 2.64 -1.80
N GLY A 39 9.22 3.25 -2.62
CA GLY A 39 9.03 4.65 -3.01
C GLY A 39 9.16 5.67 -1.88
N HIS A 40 9.68 5.29 -0.70
CA HIS A 40 9.85 6.20 0.42
C HIS A 40 11.02 7.15 0.15
N LEU A 41 10.74 8.45 -0.01
CA LEU A 41 11.78 9.45 -0.23
C LEU A 41 12.61 9.64 1.04
N VAL A 42 13.90 9.31 0.97
CA VAL A 42 14.83 9.45 2.08
C VAL A 42 15.11 10.92 2.38
N HIS A 43 15.19 11.73 1.32
CA HIS A 43 15.39 13.18 1.38
C HIS A 43 14.18 13.92 0.80
N PRO A 44 13.04 14.03 1.52
CA PRO A 44 11.78 14.52 0.92
C PRO A 44 11.80 15.99 0.48
N THR A 45 12.71 16.80 1.03
CA THR A 45 12.86 18.22 0.71
C THR A 45 13.87 18.48 -0.41
N HIS A 46 14.64 17.47 -0.80
CA HIS A 46 15.78 17.63 -1.71
C HIS A 46 15.82 16.50 -2.72
N LYS A 47 16.03 16.87 -3.99
CA LYS A 47 16.29 15.89 -5.05
C LYS A 47 17.74 15.42 -5.01
N TRP A 48 18.09 14.69 -3.96
CA TRP A 48 19.40 14.10 -3.79
C TRP A 48 19.37 12.61 -4.10
N PRO A 49 20.40 12.07 -4.78
CA PRO A 49 20.61 10.62 -4.81
C PRO A 49 21.11 10.13 -3.44
N SER A 50 21.16 8.82 -3.23
CA SER A 50 21.75 8.25 -2.03
C SER A 50 23.25 8.44 -2.03
N PHE A 51 23.76 9.15 -1.03
CA PHE A 51 25.18 9.39 -0.84
C PHE A 51 25.92 8.10 -0.44
N LEU A 52 25.31 7.27 0.42
CA LEU A 52 25.88 5.99 0.85
C LEU A 52 25.95 5.00 -0.33
N LEU A 53 24.89 4.89 -1.13
CA LEU A 53 24.91 4.04 -2.32
C LEU A 53 25.97 4.51 -3.32
N LYS A 54 26.07 5.82 -3.54
CA LYS A 54 27.09 6.39 -4.44
C LYS A 54 28.51 6.04 -3.96
N ALA A 55 28.78 6.17 -2.68
CA ALA A 55 30.07 5.78 -2.10
C ALA A 55 30.33 4.27 -2.22
N ALA A 56 29.34 3.44 -1.90
CA ALA A 56 29.48 1.99 -1.93
C ALA A 56 29.74 1.48 -3.36
N ARG A 57 29.14 2.11 -4.37
CA ARG A 57 29.39 1.78 -5.78
C ARG A 57 30.76 2.23 -6.28
N ALA A 58 31.37 3.21 -5.64
CA ALA A 58 32.70 3.70 -5.99
C ALA A 58 33.84 2.91 -5.32
N ASP A 59 33.52 2.03 -4.37
CA ASP A 59 34.50 1.25 -3.61
C ASP A 59 34.29 -0.26 -3.80
N PRO A 60 35.22 -0.98 -4.45
CA PRO A 60 35.13 -2.42 -4.66
C PRO A 60 34.93 -3.24 -3.38
N ALA A 61 35.36 -2.75 -2.21
CA ALA A 61 35.16 -3.42 -0.93
C ALA A 61 33.67 -3.59 -0.57
N TRP A 62 32.80 -2.76 -1.14
CA TRP A 62 31.35 -2.76 -0.88
C TRP A 62 30.54 -3.49 -1.95
N SER A 63 31.20 -4.07 -2.95
CA SER A 63 30.53 -4.79 -4.05
C SER A 63 29.59 -5.91 -3.58
N SER A 64 29.89 -6.54 -2.44
CA SER A 64 29.02 -7.55 -1.84
C SER A 64 27.75 -6.95 -1.24
N SER A 65 27.76 -5.71 -0.76
CA SER A 65 26.62 -5.01 -0.16
C SER A 65 25.77 -4.24 -1.17
N VAL A 66 26.32 -3.95 -2.35
CA VAL A 66 25.56 -3.39 -3.47
C VAL A 66 24.87 -4.51 -4.23
N LYS A 67 23.55 -4.56 -4.16
CA LYS A 67 22.73 -5.57 -4.83
C LYS A 67 22.06 -5.00 -6.07
N GLU A 68 21.58 -5.89 -6.92
CA GLU A 68 20.82 -5.55 -8.13
C GLU A 68 19.42 -6.15 -8.06
N ARG A 69 18.39 -5.32 -8.26
CA ARG A 69 17.02 -5.75 -8.53
C ARG A 69 16.74 -5.63 -10.02
N LYS A 70 16.45 -6.74 -10.69
CA LYS A 70 16.09 -6.76 -12.12
C LYS A 70 14.58 -6.64 -12.28
N TRP A 71 14.15 -5.66 -13.08
CA TRP A 71 12.74 -5.41 -13.43
C TRP A 71 12.39 -6.01 -14.80
N SER A 72 13.37 -5.96 -15.71
CA SER A 72 13.28 -6.52 -17.05
C SER A 72 14.69 -6.91 -17.53
N LYS A 73 14.79 -7.36 -18.79
CA LYS A 73 16.10 -7.62 -19.42
C LYS A 73 16.98 -6.37 -19.54
N THR A 74 16.37 -5.18 -19.56
CA THR A 74 17.06 -3.90 -19.84
C THR A 74 16.96 -2.90 -18.69
N LYS A 75 16.16 -3.20 -17.65
CA LYS A 75 15.94 -2.30 -16.52
C LYS A 75 16.30 -3.01 -15.22
N SER A 76 17.23 -2.43 -14.47
CA SER A 76 17.58 -2.84 -13.13
C SER A 76 17.82 -1.62 -12.23
N THR A 77 17.70 -1.84 -10.93
CA THR A 77 17.97 -0.86 -9.89
C THR A 77 19.03 -1.45 -8.96
N PHE A 78 20.13 -0.71 -8.78
CA PHE A 78 21.14 -1.04 -7.79
C PHE A 78 20.75 -0.42 -6.46
N TYR A 79 21.02 -1.14 -5.37
CA TYR A 79 20.70 -0.68 -4.03
C TYR A 79 21.76 -1.12 -3.02
N LEU A 80 21.94 -0.32 -1.98
CA LEU A 80 22.79 -0.65 -0.85
C LEU A 80 21.93 -1.39 0.16
N GLU A 81 22.22 -2.68 0.38
CA GLU A 81 21.40 -3.50 1.26
C GLU A 81 21.45 -3.02 2.71
N ARG A 82 20.35 -3.22 3.42
CA ARG A 82 20.22 -2.83 4.82
C ARG A 82 21.33 -3.37 5.72
N ALA A 83 21.82 -4.58 5.45
CA ALA A 83 22.89 -5.24 6.20
C ALA A 83 24.26 -4.53 6.08
N ALA A 84 24.42 -3.57 5.17
CA ALA A 84 25.64 -2.77 5.02
C ALA A 84 26.09 -2.09 6.32
N VAL A 85 25.16 -1.74 7.21
CA VAL A 85 25.46 -1.11 8.51
C VAL A 85 26.32 -2.00 9.43
N ALA A 86 26.33 -3.31 9.19
CA ALA A 86 27.10 -4.27 9.98
C ALA A 86 28.47 -4.62 9.35
N VAL A 87 28.78 -4.05 8.19
CA VAL A 87 30.03 -4.34 7.47
C VAL A 87 31.17 -3.52 8.07
N THR A 88 32.30 -4.17 8.35
CA THR A 88 33.53 -3.49 8.78
C THR A 88 33.92 -2.43 7.76
N GLY A 89 34.10 -1.19 8.21
CA GLY A 89 34.41 -0.08 7.32
C GLY A 89 33.25 0.90 7.10
N PHE A 90 32.08 0.67 7.71
CA PHE A 90 30.89 1.49 7.47
C PHE A 90 31.08 2.98 7.83
N ASP A 91 31.87 3.31 8.85
CA ASP A 91 32.19 4.71 9.20
C ASP A 91 33.05 5.39 8.13
N GLN A 92 33.97 4.65 7.52
CA GLN A 92 34.76 5.11 6.38
C GLN A 92 33.87 5.31 5.15
N LEU A 93 32.87 4.45 4.95
CA LEU A 93 31.88 4.63 3.88
C LEU A 93 31.06 5.91 4.09
N GLN A 94 30.61 6.20 5.31
CA GLN A 94 29.90 7.44 5.65
C GLN A 94 30.77 8.67 5.34
N THR A 95 32.03 8.65 5.76
CA THR A 95 33.00 9.71 5.45
C THR A 95 33.14 9.89 3.93
N LYS A 96 33.23 8.77 3.20
CA LYS A 96 33.36 8.81 1.73
C LYS A 96 32.10 9.33 1.04
N ALA A 97 30.93 9.01 1.57
CA ALA A 97 29.64 9.50 1.08
C ALA A 97 29.54 11.02 1.20
N ALA A 98 29.93 11.58 2.35
CA ALA A 98 30.00 13.02 2.53
C ALA A 98 30.97 13.67 1.51
N GLU A 99 32.20 13.15 1.38
CA GLU A 99 33.17 13.67 0.41
C GLU A 99 32.64 13.70 -1.03
N LEU A 100 32.06 12.59 -1.50
CA LEU A 100 31.54 12.45 -2.86
C LEU A 100 30.24 13.22 -3.12
N GLY A 101 29.57 13.68 -2.06
CA GLY A 101 28.36 14.47 -2.09
C GLY A 101 28.58 15.98 -2.15
N ARG A 102 29.79 16.47 -1.87
CA ARG A 102 30.12 17.91 -1.78
C ARG A 102 29.66 18.73 -2.98
N ASP A 103 29.96 18.30 -4.20
CA ASP A 103 29.55 19.06 -5.39
C ASP A 103 28.04 18.98 -5.68
N ILE A 104 27.35 17.91 -5.26
CA ILE A 104 25.89 17.81 -5.35
C ILE A 104 25.25 18.88 -4.47
N VAL A 105 25.75 19.03 -3.23
CA VAL A 105 25.21 19.95 -2.23
C VAL A 105 25.66 21.40 -2.48
N ALA A 106 26.90 21.61 -2.95
CA ALA A 106 27.43 22.91 -3.34
C ALA A 106 26.74 23.48 -4.59
N GLY A 107 26.36 22.63 -5.55
CA GLY A 107 25.66 23.04 -6.76
C GLY A 107 24.26 23.64 -6.56
N ARG A 108 23.75 23.68 -5.31
CA ARG A 108 22.45 24.31 -4.99
C ARG A 108 22.47 25.80 -5.31
N LYS A 109 21.30 26.32 -5.76
CA LYS A 109 21.12 27.74 -6.12
C LYS A 109 21.53 28.71 -5.01
N GLN A 110 21.37 28.31 -3.74
CA GLN A 110 21.77 29.12 -2.58
C GLN A 110 23.27 29.44 -2.54
N PHE A 111 24.11 28.67 -3.22
CA PHE A 111 25.54 28.90 -3.35
C PHE A 111 25.94 29.42 -4.75
N GLY A 112 24.96 29.80 -5.57
CA GLY A 112 25.20 30.31 -6.92
C GLY A 112 25.64 29.25 -7.94
N GLY A 113 25.40 27.96 -7.67
CA GLY A 113 25.78 26.86 -8.59
C GLY A 113 27.28 26.60 -8.66
N LYS A 114 28.03 27.02 -7.63
CA LYS A 114 29.47 26.81 -7.52
C LYS A 114 29.82 25.36 -7.17
N THR A 115 31.02 24.94 -7.53
CA THR A 115 31.61 23.70 -7.00
C THR A 115 32.09 23.91 -5.57
N TYR A 116 32.27 22.83 -4.82
CA TYR A 116 32.73 22.91 -3.43
C TYR A 116 34.07 23.65 -3.28
N ALA A 117 34.98 23.43 -4.22
CA ALA A 117 36.30 24.09 -4.25
C ALA A 117 36.22 25.61 -4.48
N GLN A 118 35.13 26.12 -5.05
CA GLN A 118 34.91 27.55 -5.30
C GLN A 118 34.24 28.27 -4.12
N LEU A 119 33.84 27.53 -3.08
CA LEU A 119 33.23 28.07 -1.88
C LEU A 119 34.30 28.59 -0.91
N ASN A 120 33.96 29.62 -0.14
CA ASN A 120 34.80 30.03 0.98
C ASN A 120 34.66 29.04 2.16
N ALA A 121 35.54 29.15 3.16
CA ALA A 121 35.56 28.25 4.30
C ALA A 121 34.22 28.17 5.06
N ALA A 122 33.50 29.28 5.21
CA ALA A 122 32.20 29.29 5.88
C ALA A 122 31.13 28.55 5.07
N GLN A 123 31.10 28.73 3.75
CA GLN A 123 30.19 28.03 2.85
C GLN A 123 30.51 26.53 2.77
N GLN A 124 31.79 26.17 2.77
CA GLN A 124 32.25 24.78 2.83
C GLN A 124 31.77 24.08 4.11
N ALA A 125 31.92 24.74 5.27
CA ALA A 125 31.43 24.21 6.54
C ALA A 125 29.89 23.99 6.54
N ILE A 126 29.12 24.87 5.89
CA ILE A 126 27.67 24.66 5.72
C ILE A 126 27.38 23.46 4.83
N VAL A 127 28.11 23.30 3.72
CA VAL A 127 27.94 22.14 2.82
C VAL A 127 28.26 20.83 3.55
N ASP A 128 29.37 20.79 4.28
CA ASP A 128 29.79 19.61 5.04
C ASP A 128 28.77 19.26 6.12
N GLY A 129 28.27 20.22 6.91
CA GLY A 129 27.23 19.95 7.91
C GLY A 129 25.91 19.43 7.30
N VAL A 130 25.53 19.92 6.12
CA VAL A 130 24.34 19.41 5.40
C VAL A 130 24.56 17.97 4.93
N LEU A 131 25.78 17.62 4.52
CA LEU A 131 26.11 16.26 4.11
C LEU A 131 26.13 15.31 5.30
N ASP A 132 26.70 15.73 6.43
CA ASP A 132 26.70 14.93 7.65
C ASP A 132 25.27 14.60 8.09
N ASP A 133 24.37 15.59 8.04
CA ASP A 133 22.94 15.39 8.32
C ASP A 133 22.29 14.44 7.30
N ALA A 134 22.56 14.61 6.01
CA ALA A 134 21.99 13.76 4.97
C ALA A 134 22.48 12.30 5.06
N VAL A 135 23.78 12.09 5.32
CA VAL A 135 24.36 10.76 5.52
C VAL A 135 23.77 10.13 6.78
N ARG A 136 23.60 10.89 7.87
CA ARG A 136 22.94 10.39 9.08
C ARG A 136 21.51 9.92 8.82
N VAL A 137 20.72 10.68 8.04
CA VAL A 137 19.37 10.27 7.62
C VAL A 137 19.40 8.94 6.84
N GLU A 138 20.36 8.77 5.93
CA GLU A 138 20.52 7.50 5.19
C GLU A 138 20.91 6.33 6.10
N VAL A 139 21.81 6.55 7.07
CA VAL A 139 22.18 5.56 8.09
C VAL A 139 20.95 5.15 8.92
N ASP A 140 20.18 6.14 9.40
CA ASP A 140 18.95 5.90 10.16
C ASP A 140 17.93 5.11 9.34
N MET A 141 17.83 5.35 8.03
CA MET A 141 16.98 4.54 7.15
C MET A 141 17.46 3.10 7.01
N LEU A 142 18.77 2.86 6.85
CA LEU A 142 19.32 1.51 6.83
C LEU A 142 19.16 0.77 8.18
N ALA A 143 18.88 1.46 9.28
CA ALA A 143 18.57 0.77 10.54
C ALA A 143 17.14 0.20 10.56
N ARG A 144 16.25 0.64 9.66
CA ARG A 144 14.81 0.33 9.67
C ARG A 144 14.48 -0.78 8.70
N LYS A 145 13.55 -1.67 9.05
CA LYS A 145 13.07 -2.68 8.09
C LYS A 145 12.14 -2.06 7.05
N ALA A 146 12.29 -2.45 5.78
CA ALA A 146 11.50 -1.87 4.70
C ALA A 146 9.98 -2.11 4.81
N ASP A 147 9.56 -3.24 5.38
CA ASP A 147 8.16 -3.54 5.68
C ASP A 147 7.57 -2.59 6.76
N GLN A 148 8.36 -2.22 7.76
CA GLN A 148 7.96 -1.25 8.78
C GLN A 148 7.86 0.17 8.22
N VAL A 149 8.76 0.55 7.31
CA VAL A 149 8.67 1.83 6.60
C VAL A 149 7.38 1.86 5.76
N LEU A 150 7.09 0.80 5.02
CA LEU A 150 5.87 0.68 4.24
C LEU A 150 4.62 0.74 5.12
N ALA A 151 4.60 0.05 6.26
CA ALA A 151 3.48 0.09 7.20
C ALA A 151 3.23 1.51 7.74
N GLN A 152 4.29 2.29 7.99
CA GLN A 152 4.16 3.69 8.38
C GLN A 152 3.61 4.56 7.24
N ASP A 153 4.13 4.39 6.03
CA ASP A 153 3.64 5.12 4.85
C ASP A 153 2.17 4.75 4.54
N ALA A 154 1.74 3.54 4.89
CA ALA A 154 0.38 3.06 4.73
C ALA A 154 -0.63 3.81 5.60
N GLN A 155 -0.22 4.36 6.74
CA GLN A 155 -1.12 4.96 7.76
C GLN A 155 -2.01 6.07 7.20
N ARG A 156 -1.51 6.89 6.26
CA ARG A 156 -2.34 7.94 5.63
C ARG A 156 -3.48 7.36 4.79
N PHE A 157 -3.27 6.19 4.19
CA PHE A 157 -4.26 5.52 3.36
C PHE A 157 -5.26 4.77 4.23
N GLU A 158 -4.80 4.15 5.32
CA GLU A 158 -5.68 3.65 6.37
C GLU A 158 -6.63 4.74 6.88
N GLN A 159 -6.09 5.92 7.19
CA GLN A 159 -6.90 7.03 7.68
C GLN A 159 -7.93 7.46 6.63
N ALA A 160 -7.54 7.56 5.36
CA ALA A 160 -8.46 7.86 4.27
C ALA A 160 -9.58 6.81 4.14
N VAL A 161 -9.29 5.52 4.30
CA VAL A 161 -10.33 4.47 4.30
C VAL A 161 -11.28 4.68 5.48
N ARG A 162 -10.73 4.87 6.69
CA ARG A 162 -11.51 5.13 7.93
C ARG A 162 -12.44 6.34 7.82
N ASP A 163 -11.97 7.40 7.18
CA ASP A 163 -12.72 8.65 7.05
C ASP A 163 -13.80 8.61 5.98
N LYS A 164 -13.58 7.82 4.91
CA LYS A 164 -14.42 7.87 3.70
C LYS A 164 -15.46 6.75 3.64
N VAL A 165 -15.20 5.61 4.28
CA VAL A 165 -16.13 4.49 4.29
C VAL A 165 -17.11 4.66 5.45
N THR A 166 -18.40 4.56 5.16
CA THR A 166 -19.51 4.81 6.10
C THR A 166 -20.16 3.53 6.62
N ARG A 167 -19.79 2.37 6.07
CA ARG A 167 -20.25 1.04 6.50
C ARG A 167 -19.24 0.43 7.47
N ASN A 168 -19.65 -0.50 8.31
CA ASN A 168 -18.67 -1.26 9.09
C ASN A 168 -17.93 -2.20 8.14
N LEU A 169 -16.61 -2.21 8.23
CA LEU A 169 -15.76 -3.11 7.49
C LEU A 169 -15.27 -4.22 8.41
N ASP A 170 -15.03 -5.40 7.87
CA ASP A 170 -14.13 -6.36 8.50
C ASP A 170 -12.67 -6.10 8.09
N GLN A 171 -11.77 -6.94 8.60
CA GLN A 171 -10.33 -6.77 8.40
C GLN A 171 -9.92 -6.95 6.93
N ASP A 172 -10.46 -7.96 6.24
CA ASP A 172 -10.13 -8.25 4.84
C ASP A 172 -10.61 -7.13 3.92
N GLU A 173 -11.83 -6.63 4.16
CA GLU A 173 -12.36 -5.46 3.45
C GLU A 173 -11.50 -4.23 3.67
N PHE A 174 -11.06 -3.98 4.92
CA PHE A 174 -10.21 -2.84 5.23
C PHE A 174 -8.85 -2.93 4.53
N ASP A 175 -8.19 -4.09 4.63
CA ASP A 175 -6.87 -4.31 4.02
C ASP A 175 -6.92 -4.16 2.50
N ALA A 176 -7.96 -4.71 1.85
CA ALA A 176 -8.17 -4.56 0.42
C ALA A 176 -8.30 -3.08 0.00
N LEU A 177 -9.05 -2.29 0.77
CA LEU A 177 -9.22 -0.86 0.48
C LEU A 177 -7.97 -0.04 0.77
N VAL A 178 -7.19 -0.39 1.79
CA VAL A 178 -5.89 0.25 2.05
C VAL A 178 -4.94 -0.03 0.89
N SER A 179 -4.85 -1.28 0.42
CA SER A 179 -4.02 -1.63 -0.74
C SER A 179 -4.45 -0.90 -2.01
N PHE A 180 -5.75 -0.85 -2.28
CA PHE A 180 -6.31 -0.11 -3.41
C PHE A 180 -5.96 1.39 -3.31
N THR A 181 -6.21 1.99 -2.14
CA THR A 181 -6.00 3.43 -1.90
C THR A 181 -4.51 3.80 -1.94
N PHE A 182 -3.63 2.92 -1.48
CA PHE A 182 -2.17 3.08 -1.61
C PHE A 182 -1.79 3.23 -3.08
N ASN A 183 -2.34 2.38 -3.96
CA ASN A 183 -2.01 2.38 -5.38
C ASN A 183 -2.61 3.55 -6.15
N VAL A 184 -3.89 3.86 -5.93
CA VAL A 184 -4.58 4.89 -6.73
C VAL A 184 -4.45 6.28 -6.12
N GLY A 185 -4.10 6.38 -4.83
CA GLY A 185 -4.06 7.61 -4.06
C GLY A 185 -5.41 8.00 -3.45
N VAL A 186 -5.34 8.75 -2.34
CA VAL A 186 -6.52 9.17 -1.54
C VAL A 186 -7.55 9.96 -2.36
N GLY A 187 -7.09 10.85 -3.24
CA GLY A 187 -7.98 11.67 -4.08
C GLY A 187 -8.83 10.82 -5.03
N ASN A 188 -8.21 9.86 -5.71
CA ASN A 188 -8.89 8.95 -6.62
C ASN A 188 -9.86 8.01 -5.88
N PHE A 189 -9.44 7.45 -4.75
CA PHE A 189 -10.30 6.64 -3.90
C PHE A 189 -11.55 7.42 -3.45
N SER A 190 -11.34 8.64 -2.93
CA SER A 190 -12.42 9.50 -2.42
C SER A 190 -13.46 9.86 -3.49
N ALA A 191 -13.04 10.03 -4.75
CA ALA A 191 -13.93 10.36 -5.86
C ALA A 191 -14.52 9.12 -6.57
N SER A 192 -14.08 7.92 -6.21
CA SER A 192 -14.35 6.70 -6.98
C SER A 192 -15.82 6.27 -6.92
N THR A 193 -16.30 5.70 -8.05
CA THR A 193 -17.58 4.97 -8.06
C THR A 193 -17.51 3.74 -7.17
N LEU A 194 -16.33 3.12 -7.01
CA LEU A 194 -16.11 2.02 -6.08
C LEU A 194 -16.55 2.38 -4.65
N LEU A 195 -16.03 3.49 -4.11
CA LEU A 195 -16.40 3.97 -2.77
C LEU A 195 -17.91 4.23 -2.65
N LYS A 196 -18.54 4.78 -3.69
CA LYS A 196 -20.00 4.98 -3.70
C LYS A 196 -20.76 3.65 -3.58
N ARG A 197 -20.32 2.59 -4.29
CA ARG A 197 -20.95 1.26 -4.21
C ARG A 197 -20.72 0.57 -2.87
N ILE A 198 -19.53 0.74 -2.29
CA ILE A 198 -19.23 0.22 -0.95
C ILE A 198 -20.12 0.91 0.09
N ASN A 199 -20.24 2.24 0.03
CA ASN A 199 -21.05 3.00 0.97
C ASN A 199 -22.56 2.75 0.84
N ASP A 200 -23.03 2.39 -0.35
CA ASP A 200 -24.40 1.92 -0.59
C ASP A 200 -24.70 0.62 0.18
N GLY A 201 -23.71 -0.27 0.34
CA GLY A 201 -23.80 -1.44 1.22
C GLY A 201 -24.65 -2.60 0.69
N SER A 202 -25.23 -2.49 -0.52
CA SER A 202 -26.08 -3.53 -1.11
C SER A 202 -25.37 -4.87 -1.32
N TYR A 203 -24.03 -4.91 -1.29
CA TYR A 203 -23.27 -6.17 -1.41
C TYR A 203 -23.40 -7.06 -0.16
N ARG A 204 -23.77 -6.49 1.00
CA ARG A 204 -24.07 -7.21 2.24
C ARG A 204 -25.54 -7.17 2.69
N CYS A 205 -26.35 -6.25 2.14
CA CYS A 205 -27.74 -6.06 2.56
C CYS A 205 -28.74 -6.40 1.45
N GLY A 206 -29.95 -6.82 1.85
CA GLY A 206 -31.05 -7.12 0.93
C GLY A 206 -31.24 -8.61 0.63
N THR A 207 -32.03 -8.91 -0.41
CA THR A 207 -32.27 -10.29 -0.85
C THR A 207 -31.01 -10.88 -1.51
N PRO A 208 -30.88 -12.22 -1.60
CA PRO A 208 -29.76 -12.84 -2.29
C PRO A 208 -29.54 -12.32 -3.72
N ALA A 209 -30.61 -12.06 -4.47
CA ALA A 209 -30.54 -11.50 -5.82
C ALA A 209 -29.93 -10.09 -5.85
N VAL A 210 -30.30 -9.22 -4.89
CA VAL A 210 -29.74 -7.87 -4.77
C VAL A 210 -28.25 -7.94 -4.41
N ARG A 211 -27.90 -8.75 -3.41
CA ARG A 211 -26.51 -8.94 -2.99
C ARG A 211 -25.64 -9.46 -4.12
N ARG A 212 -26.11 -10.46 -4.86
CA ARG A 212 -25.39 -11.03 -6.01
C ARG A 212 -25.09 -9.98 -7.06
N ALA A 213 -26.07 -9.16 -7.43
CA ALA A 213 -25.89 -8.08 -8.40
C ALA A 213 -24.89 -7.02 -7.89
N ALA A 214 -24.98 -6.65 -6.62
CA ALA A 214 -24.09 -5.67 -6.01
C ALA A 214 -22.64 -6.17 -5.88
N ILE A 215 -22.41 -7.44 -5.53
CA ILE A 215 -21.08 -8.06 -5.51
C ILE A 215 -20.41 -7.96 -6.89
N VAL A 216 -21.15 -8.31 -7.95
CA VAL A 216 -20.65 -8.22 -9.34
C VAL A 216 -20.32 -6.77 -9.72
N ASP A 217 -21.16 -5.81 -9.32
CA ASP A 217 -20.90 -4.39 -9.63
C ASP A 217 -19.68 -3.85 -8.86
N VAL A 218 -19.53 -4.16 -7.57
CA VAL A 218 -18.35 -3.77 -6.78
C VAL A 218 -17.07 -4.35 -7.39
N GLU A 219 -17.07 -5.63 -7.74
CA GLU A 219 -15.94 -6.28 -8.42
C GLU A 219 -15.60 -5.58 -9.74
N ALA A 220 -16.61 -5.24 -10.54
CA ALA A 220 -16.41 -4.49 -11.77
C ALA A 220 -15.83 -3.08 -11.53
N GLN A 221 -16.18 -2.41 -10.42
CA GLN A 221 -15.60 -1.11 -10.09
C GLN A 221 -14.13 -1.21 -9.69
N PHE A 222 -13.68 -2.27 -9.00
CA PHE A 222 -12.25 -2.51 -8.77
C PHE A 222 -11.50 -2.65 -10.12
N LYS A 223 -12.01 -3.51 -11.01
CA LYS A 223 -11.37 -3.84 -12.29
C LYS A 223 -11.21 -2.65 -13.25
N LYS A 224 -11.97 -1.56 -13.08
CA LYS A 224 -11.82 -0.34 -13.88
C LYS A 224 -10.50 0.39 -13.63
N TRP A 225 -9.88 0.19 -12.48
CA TRP A 225 -8.63 0.85 -12.07
C TRP A 225 -7.40 0.05 -12.49
N ASN A 226 -7.37 -0.36 -13.76
CA ASN A 226 -6.33 -1.21 -14.33
C ASN A 226 -5.49 -0.51 -15.43
N LYS A 227 -5.53 0.82 -15.51
CA LYS A 227 -4.86 1.59 -16.55
C LYS A 227 -3.78 2.51 -16.01
N SER A 228 -2.71 2.71 -16.78
CA SER A 228 -1.73 3.79 -16.61
C SER A 228 -1.42 4.42 -17.96
N GLY A 229 -1.34 5.75 -18.03
CA GLY A 229 -1.20 6.48 -19.31
C GLY A 229 -2.30 6.16 -20.33
N GLY A 230 -3.49 5.78 -19.87
CA GLY A 230 -4.62 5.35 -20.72
C GLY A 230 -4.59 3.89 -21.19
N VAL A 231 -3.49 3.15 -20.93
CA VAL A 231 -3.30 1.77 -21.39
C VAL A 231 -3.58 0.78 -20.26
N VAL A 232 -4.31 -0.31 -20.56
CA VAL A 232 -4.56 -1.40 -19.61
C VAL A 232 -3.26 -2.16 -19.33
N LEU A 233 -2.94 -2.35 -18.05
CA LEU A 233 -1.77 -3.08 -17.61
C LEU A 233 -2.17 -4.39 -16.94
N LYS A 234 -1.59 -5.51 -17.40
CA LYS A 234 -1.86 -6.85 -16.84
C LYS A 234 -1.62 -6.90 -15.32
N GLY A 235 -0.51 -6.31 -14.85
CA GLY A 235 -0.19 -6.29 -13.42
C GLY A 235 -1.24 -5.55 -12.58
N LEU A 236 -1.78 -4.43 -13.08
CA LEU A 236 -2.88 -3.73 -12.40
C LEU A 236 -4.17 -4.54 -12.45
N THR A 237 -4.49 -5.20 -13.57
CA THR A 237 -5.67 -6.07 -13.66
C THR A 237 -5.61 -7.20 -12.62
N THR A 238 -4.47 -7.87 -12.48
CA THR A 238 -4.26 -8.91 -11.46
C THR A 238 -4.44 -8.34 -10.06
N ARG A 239 -3.76 -7.23 -9.73
CA ARG A 239 -3.90 -6.58 -8.43
C ARG A 239 -5.34 -6.19 -8.09
N ARG A 240 -6.08 -5.62 -9.05
CA ARG A 240 -7.49 -5.26 -8.84
C ARG A 240 -8.38 -6.48 -8.61
N GLN A 241 -8.06 -7.62 -9.21
CA GLN A 241 -8.77 -8.87 -8.94
C GLN A 241 -8.48 -9.35 -7.52
N ASP A 242 -7.21 -9.40 -7.12
CA ASP A 242 -6.79 -9.86 -5.79
C ASP A 242 -7.41 -8.99 -4.68
N GLU A 243 -7.41 -7.66 -4.84
CA GLU A 243 -8.07 -6.72 -3.93
C GLU A 243 -9.60 -6.92 -3.90
N ALA A 244 -10.25 -7.15 -5.05
CA ALA A 244 -11.68 -7.39 -5.10
C ALA A 244 -12.06 -8.72 -4.44
N ASP A 245 -11.23 -9.75 -4.61
CA ASP A 245 -11.46 -11.07 -4.02
C ASP A 245 -11.28 -11.06 -2.51
N LEU A 246 -10.27 -10.34 -2.00
CA LEU A 246 -10.10 -10.10 -0.58
C LEU A 246 -11.31 -9.33 -0.01
N PHE A 247 -11.71 -8.22 -0.63
CA PHE A 247 -12.83 -7.40 -0.18
C PHE A 247 -14.18 -8.16 -0.19
N LEU A 248 -14.46 -8.90 -1.26
CA LEU A 248 -15.77 -9.55 -1.46
C LEU A 248 -15.84 -10.97 -0.88
N GLY A 249 -14.73 -11.54 -0.42
CA GLY A 249 -14.66 -12.90 0.14
C GLY A 249 -15.73 -13.15 1.21
N PRO A 250 -15.76 -12.35 2.29
CA PRO A 250 -16.77 -12.47 3.33
C PRO A 250 -18.21 -12.31 2.80
N ALA A 251 -18.45 -11.33 1.92
CA ALA A 251 -19.78 -11.08 1.36
C ALA A 251 -20.27 -12.22 0.46
N ARG A 252 -19.37 -12.87 -0.28
CA ARG A 252 -19.68 -14.05 -1.12
C ARG A 252 -19.99 -15.27 -0.24
N GLN A 253 -19.23 -15.49 0.83
CA GLN A 253 -19.50 -16.57 1.79
C GLN A 253 -20.88 -16.39 2.45
N GLU A 254 -21.17 -15.21 2.99
CA GLU A 254 -22.47 -14.91 3.60
C GLU A 254 -23.63 -15.11 2.62
N LEU A 255 -23.46 -14.70 1.36
CA LEU A 255 -24.46 -14.91 0.31
C LEU A 255 -24.72 -16.40 0.07
N GLN A 256 -23.66 -17.20 -0.04
CA GLN A 256 -23.77 -18.65 -0.22
C GLN A 256 -24.57 -19.29 0.92
N GLU A 257 -24.28 -18.91 2.17
CA GLU A 257 -25.00 -19.41 3.34
C GLU A 257 -26.49 -19.02 3.35
N LEU A 258 -26.82 -17.81 2.89
CA LEU A 258 -28.22 -17.37 2.76
C LEU A 258 -28.97 -18.19 1.70
N GLU A 259 -28.36 -18.40 0.55
CA GLU A 259 -28.95 -19.18 -0.55
C GLU A 259 -29.15 -20.64 -0.17
N ASP A 260 -28.20 -21.23 0.56
CA ASP A 260 -28.33 -22.58 1.10
C ASP A 260 -29.49 -22.69 2.09
N LYS A 261 -29.63 -21.72 3.00
CA LYS A 261 -30.76 -21.66 3.94
C LYS A 261 -32.11 -21.53 3.23
N GLU A 262 -32.19 -20.70 2.19
CA GLU A 262 -33.41 -20.57 1.37
C GLU A 262 -33.74 -21.87 0.64
N ARG A 263 -32.73 -22.55 0.07
CA ARG A 263 -32.91 -23.85 -0.59
C ARG A 263 -33.46 -24.89 0.38
N MET A 264 -32.88 -24.99 1.58
CA MET A 264 -33.33 -25.93 2.61
C MET A 264 -34.77 -25.63 3.08
N ARG A 265 -35.14 -24.35 3.25
CA ARG A 265 -36.51 -23.97 3.60
C ARG A 265 -37.53 -24.37 2.52
N ARG A 266 -37.17 -24.21 1.24
CA ARG A 266 -38.05 -24.62 0.11
C ARG A 266 -38.22 -26.13 -0.01
N GLN A 267 -37.24 -26.90 0.48
CA GLN A 267 -37.25 -28.37 0.46
C GLN A 267 -37.84 -28.99 1.73
N ALA A 268 -38.09 -28.20 2.78
CA ALA A 268 -38.68 -28.69 4.01
C ALA A 268 -40.14 -29.14 3.78
N PRO A 269 -40.56 -30.28 4.33
CA PRO A 269 -41.96 -30.71 4.24
C PRO A 269 -42.87 -29.68 4.90
N GLN A 270 -43.96 -29.32 4.23
CA GLN A 270 -44.98 -28.43 4.79
C GLN A 270 -45.52 -29.06 6.08
N PRO A 271 -45.67 -28.30 7.18
CA PRO A 271 -46.31 -28.84 8.38
C PRO A 271 -47.72 -29.32 8.02
N PRO A 272 -48.18 -30.44 8.61
CA PRO A 272 -49.51 -30.96 8.32
C PRO A 272 -50.55 -29.86 8.58
N LEU A 273 -51.44 -29.66 7.61
CA LEU A 273 -52.58 -28.76 7.75
C LEU A 273 -53.34 -29.19 9.01
N LEU A 274 -53.30 -28.37 10.06
CA LEU A 274 -54.20 -28.52 11.19
C LEU A 274 -55.60 -28.26 10.64
N MET A 275 -56.32 -29.33 10.29
CA MET A 275 -57.75 -29.27 10.04
C MET A 275 -58.40 -28.76 11.33
N ASN A 276 -58.79 -27.48 11.32
CA ASN A 276 -59.60 -26.89 12.37
C ASN A 276 -60.95 -27.62 12.41
N ASN A 277 -61.03 -28.67 13.22
CA ASN A 277 -62.30 -29.21 13.70
C ASN A 277 -62.83 -28.23 14.76
N ALA A 278 -63.39 -27.11 14.31
CA ALA A 278 -64.19 -26.26 15.17
C ALA A 278 -65.43 -27.06 15.61
N PRO A 279 -65.69 -27.24 16.93
CA PRO A 279 -66.89 -27.90 17.38
C PRO A 279 -68.10 -27.01 17.07
N SER A 280 -69.04 -27.52 16.28
CA SER A 280 -70.31 -26.86 15.98
C SER A 280 -71.22 -26.94 17.20
N TRP A 281 -71.12 -25.97 18.10
CA TRP A 281 -72.13 -25.77 19.13
C TRP A 281 -73.37 -25.14 18.47
N ARG A 282 -74.37 -25.97 18.12
CA ARG A 282 -75.72 -25.47 17.84
C ARG A 282 -76.38 -25.12 19.17
N VAL A 283 -76.67 -23.84 19.37
CA VAL A 283 -77.61 -23.39 20.42
C VAL A 283 -79.03 -23.53 19.87
N PRO A 284 -79.97 -24.18 20.58
CA PRO A 284 -81.39 -24.08 20.23
C PRO A 284 -81.90 -22.69 20.65
N LEU A 285 -82.53 -21.98 19.71
CA LEU A 285 -83.31 -20.77 19.99
C LEU A 285 -84.70 -21.14 20.56
N PRO A 286 -85.33 -20.24 21.35
CA PRO A 286 -86.42 -20.55 22.28
C PRO A 286 -87.73 -20.99 21.63
#